data_AF-A0A086AQS8-F1
#
_entry.id   AF-A0A086AQS8-F1
#
_cell.length_a   1.000
_cell.length_b   1.000
_cell.length_c   1.000
_cell.angle_alpha   90.00
_cell.angle_beta   90.00
_cell.angle_gamma   90.00
#
_symmetry.space_group_name_H-M   'P 1'
#
loop_
_entity.id
_entity.type
_entity.pdbx_description
1 polymer ?
#
loop_
_entity_poly.entity_id
_entity_poly.type
_entity_poly.pdbx_seq_one_letter_code
_entity_poly.pdbx_strand_id
1 'polypeptide(L)'
;MKTVDKYLFQALDNYPYSLEDTIESLDYALSYDDKNTMALCLYGQVLSDQLFKYEEAKEYFQQAISININAIEVYSFYIHTLILNEDYEEAMKLIDFALTVKGINKTEILLKKVMLLESKQELKNALKAMKEAKLVTLNSAYDYSIEETEKRLNKKLDKGSGKNKPNKKKKKTK
;
A
#
# COMPACT_ATOMS: atom_id res chain seq x y z
N MET A 1 4.98 28.30 -14.16
CA MET A 1 4.77 26.84 -14.19
C MET A 1 5.85 26.27 -15.10
N LYS A 2 6.72 25.37 -14.61
CA LYS A 2 7.66 24.70 -15.52
C LYS A 2 6.86 23.80 -16.47
N THR A 3 7.38 23.51 -17.66
CA THR A 3 6.67 22.70 -18.65
C THR A 3 6.34 21.30 -18.10
N VAL A 4 7.24 20.71 -17.31
CA VAL A 4 6.99 19.45 -16.58
C VAL A 4 5.79 19.54 -15.63
N ASP A 5 5.64 20.64 -14.88
CA ASP A 5 4.55 20.79 -13.91
C ASP A 5 3.19 20.77 -14.62
N LYS A 6 3.11 21.34 -15.84
CA LYS A 6 1.87 21.35 -16.62
C LYS A 6 1.41 19.93 -16.93
N TYR A 7 2.28 19.13 -17.54
CA TYR A 7 1.94 17.78 -17.97
C TYR A 7 1.74 16.85 -16.77
N LEU A 8 2.51 17.03 -15.70
CA LEU A 8 2.28 16.31 -14.45
C LEU A 8 0.88 16.59 -13.88
N PHE A 9 0.43 17.85 -13.88
CA PHE A 9 -0.92 18.17 -13.37
C PHE A 9 -2.01 17.62 -14.28
N GLN A 10 -1.83 17.66 -15.59
CA GLN A 10 -2.76 17.03 -16.53
C GLN A 10 -2.86 15.51 -16.27
N ALA A 11 -1.74 14.83 -16.05
CA ALA A 11 -1.74 13.41 -15.70
C ALA A 11 -2.49 13.14 -14.38
N LEU A 12 -2.26 13.97 -13.35
CA LEU A 12 -2.93 13.84 -12.05
C LEU A 12 -4.44 14.11 -12.13
N ASP A 13 -4.86 15.10 -12.92
CA ASP A 13 -6.28 15.45 -13.10
C ASP A 13 -7.04 14.36 -13.88
N ASN A 14 -6.36 13.70 -14.84
CA ASN A 14 -6.96 12.65 -15.67
C ASN A 14 -7.01 11.29 -14.97
N TYR A 15 -6.07 10.99 -14.07
CA TYR A 15 -6.02 9.70 -13.38
C TYR A 15 -7.08 9.59 -12.28
N PRO A 16 -7.80 8.47 -12.14
CA PRO A 16 -7.73 7.23 -12.93
C PRO A 16 -8.76 7.13 -14.07
N TYR A 17 -9.42 8.23 -14.43
CA TYR A 17 -10.61 8.22 -15.29
C TYR A 17 -10.31 8.14 -16.79
N SER A 18 -9.24 8.78 -17.26
CA SER A 18 -8.77 8.71 -18.64
C SER A 18 -7.34 8.19 -18.72
N LEU A 19 -7.18 6.88 -18.94
CA LEU A 19 -5.85 6.24 -18.96
C LEU A 19 -5.01 6.69 -20.16
N GLU A 20 -5.64 6.88 -21.32
CA GLU A 20 -4.96 7.36 -22.53
C GLU A 20 -4.35 8.75 -22.29
N ASP A 21 -5.17 9.72 -21.85
CA ASP A 21 -4.69 11.08 -21.59
C ASP A 21 -3.70 11.13 -20.40
N THR A 22 -3.84 10.21 -19.43
CA THR A 22 -2.88 10.08 -18.31
C THR A 22 -1.52 9.66 -18.84
N ILE A 23 -1.45 8.61 -19.65
CA ILE A 23 -0.18 8.09 -20.20
C ILE A 23 0.45 9.12 -21.13
N GLU A 24 -0.31 9.74 -22.04
CA GLU A 24 0.24 10.77 -22.93
C GLU A 24 0.83 11.93 -22.12
N SER A 25 0.13 12.41 -21.09
CA SER A 25 0.62 13.47 -20.22
C SER A 25 1.87 13.06 -19.43
N LEU A 26 1.94 11.80 -18.98
CA LEU A 26 3.12 11.26 -18.30
C LEU A 26 4.33 11.18 -19.24
N ASP A 27 4.14 10.71 -20.47
CA ASP A 27 5.20 10.66 -21.49
C ASP A 27 5.76 12.05 -21.76
N TYR A 28 4.89 13.06 -21.92
CA TYR A 28 5.35 14.44 -22.05
C TYR A 28 6.10 14.90 -20.80
N ALA A 29 5.56 14.69 -19.60
CA ALA A 29 6.21 15.11 -18.36
C ALA A 29 7.63 14.53 -18.22
N LEU A 30 7.79 13.22 -18.46
CA LEU A 30 9.07 12.53 -18.39
C LEU A 30 10.01 12.88 -19.56
N SER A 31 9.48 13.28 -20.72
CA SER A 31 10.31 13.80 -21.82
C SER A 31 10.97 15.14 -21.48
N TYR A 32 10.32 15.96 -20.64
CA TYR A 32 10.86 17.24 -20.16
C TYR A 32 11.75 17.08 -18.92
N ASP A 33 11.45 16.12 -18.06
CA ASP A 33 12.20 15.80 -16.86
C ASP A 33 12.05 14.31 -16.51
N ASP A 34 12.98 13.50 -17.00
CA ASP A 34 13.02 12.04 -16.80
C ASP A 34 13.30 11.65 -15.35
N LYS A 35 13.62 12.63 -14.48
CA LYS A 35 13.90 12.46 -13.06
C LYS A 35 12.76 12.93 -12.16
N ASN A 36 11.62 13.30 -12.72
CA ASN A 36 10.48 13.75 -11.92
C ASN A 36 9.89 12.57 -11.13
N THR A 37 10.14 12.51 -9.81
CA THR A 37 9.71 11.40 -8.96
C THR A 37 8.21 11.23 -8.88
N MET A 38 7.45 12.33 -8.96
CA MET A 38 5.98 12.29 -8.95
C MET A 38 5.43 11.67 -10.24
N ALA A 39 5.99 12.04 -11.40
CA ALA A 39 5.59 11.45 -12.68
C ALA A 39 5.94 9.95 -12.74
N LEU A 40 7.17 9.57 -12.34
CA LEU A 40 7.58 8.17 -12.23
C LEU A 40 6.67 7.38 -11.27
N CYS A 41 6.33 7.96 -10.12
CA CYS A 41 5.42 7.35 -9.15
C CYS A 41 4.02 7.12 -9.72
N LEU A 42 3.46 8.10 -10.44
CA LEU A 42 2.15 7.97 -11.05
C LEU A 42 2.16 6.95 -12.19
N TYR A 43 3.24 6.89 -12.97
CA TYR A 43 3.42 5.86 -14.01
C TYR A 43 3.44 4.46 -13.38
N GLY A 44 4.20 4.27 -12.30
CA GLY A 44 4.22 3.02 -11.53
C GLY A 44 2.83 2.61 -11.04
N GLN A 45 2.03 3.57 -10.56
CA GLN A 45 0.63 3.32 -10.14
C GLN A 45 -0.26 2.89 -11.30
N VAL A 46 -0.17 3.54 -12.48
CA VAL A 46 -0.94 3.13 -13.67
C VAL A 46 -0.61 1.68 -14.03
N LEU A 47 0.68 1.33 -14.04
CA LEU A 47 1.14 -0.04 -14.33
C LEU A 47 0.63 -1.05 -13.29
N SER A 48 0.69 -0.74 -12.00
CA SER A 48 0.26 -1.67 -10.95
C SER A 48 -1.26 -1.81 -10.83
N ASP A 49 -1.98 -0.69 -10.84
CA ASP A 49 -3.38 -0.65 -10.41
C ASP A 49 -4.34 -0.89 -11.59
N GLN A 50 -3.95 -0.45 -12.78
CA GLN A 50 -4.82 -0.51 -13.98
C GLN A 50 -4.42 -1.63 -14.92
N LEU A 51 -3.11 -1.89 -15.04
CA LEU A 51 -2.57 -2.86 -15.99
C LEU A 51 -2.05 -4.14 -15.34
N PHE A 52 -1.98 -4.20 -14.02
CA PHE A 52 -1.48 -5.35 -13.25
C PHE A 52 -0.07 -5.80 -13.66
N LYS A 53 0.75 -4.87 -14.17
CA LYS A 53 2.14 -5.06 -14.60
C LYS A 53 3.08 -4.75 -13.45
N TYR A 54 3.11 -5.62 -12.45
CA TYR A 54 3.79 -5.32 -11.19
C TYR A 54 5.32 -5.20 -11.33
N GLU A 55 5.98 -6.06 -12.10
CA GLU A 55 7.44 -5.96 -12.30
C GLU A 55 7.84 -4.67 -13.01
N GLU A 56 7.13 -4.27 -14.06
CA GLU A 56 7.36 -2.98 -14.73
C GLU A 56 7.10 -1.81 -13.76
N ALA A 57 6.04 -1.87 -12.96
CA ALA A 57 5.75 -0.84 -11.95
C ALA A 57 6.87 -0.70 -10.92
N LYS A 58 7.47 -1.81 -10.46
CA LYS A 58 8.60 -1.82 -9.53
C LYS A 58 9.78 -1.04 -10.08
N GLU A 59 10.10 -1.17 -11.36
CA GLU A 59 11.21 -0.44 -12.00
C GLU A 59 11.03 1.08 -11.88
N TYR A 60 9.82 1.59 -12.15
CA TYR A 60 9.52 3.02 -12.02
C TYR A 60 9.63 3.52 -10.56
N PHE A 61 9.12 2.75 -9.60
CA PHE A 61 9.23 3.12 -8.19
C PHE A 61 10.68 3.09 -7.68
N GLN A 62 11.45 2.07 -8.08
CA GLN A 62 12.88 1.98 -7.76
C GLN A 62 13.66 3.14 -8.37
N GLN A 63 13.34 3.51 -9.62
CA GLN A 63 13.95 4.66 -10.28
C GLN A 63 13.66 5.95 -9.49
N ALA A 64 12.40 6.20 -9.11
CA ALA A 64 12.02 7.38 -8.34
C ALA A 64 12.77 7.47 -6.99
N ILE A 65 12.87 6.36 -6.26
CA ILE A 65 13.61 6.29 -4.98
C ILE A 65 15.12 6.49 -5.20
N SER A 66 15.69 5.97 -6.29
CA SER A 66 17.11 6.13 -6.61
C SER A 66 17.48 7.59 -6.92
N ILE A 67 16.54 8.34 -7.51
CA ILE A 67 16.67 9.77 -7.78
C ILE A 67 16.58 10.57 -6.49
N ASN A 68 15.58 10.29 -5.65
CA ASN A 68 15.38 10.97 -4.39
C ASN A 68 14.86 10.00 -3.32
N ILE A 69 15.75 9.62 -2.40
CA ILE A 69 15.40 8.78 -1.26
C ILE A 69 14.33 9.39 -0.35
N ASN A 70 14.12 10.72 -0.41
CA ASN A 70 13.08 11.42 0.34
C ASN A 70 11.80 11.67 -0.49
N ALA A 71 11.60 10.97 -1.61
CA ALA A 71 10.35 10.97 -2.37
C ALA A 71 9.26 10.21 -1.59
N ILE A 72 8.73 10.84 -0.55
CA ILE A 72 7.77 10.25 0.40
C ILE A 72 6.48 9.77 -0.28
N GLU A 73 6.13 10.36 -1.42
CA GLU A 73 4.98 10.00 -2.25
C GLU A 73 5.06 8.57 -2.81
N VAL A 74 6.27 8.01 -2.96
CA VAL A 74 6.50 6.73 -3.65
C VAL A 74 6.22 5.52 -2.77
N TYR A 75 6.63 5.57 -1.50
CA TYR A 75 6.78 4.38 -0.65
C TYR A 75 5.49 3.61 -0.47
N SER A 76 4.36 4.28 -0.21
CA SER A 76 3.08 3.60 0.04
C SER A 76 2.62 2.78 -1.16
N PHE A 77 2.75 3.35 -2.37
CA PHE A 77 2.38 2.68 -3.62
C PHE A 77 3.32 1.52 -3.93
N TYR A 78 4.63 1.74 -3.84
CA TYR A 78 5.60 0.68 -4.10
C TYR A 78 5.44 -0.51 -3.14
N ILE A 79 5.27 -0.24 -1.83
CA ILE A 79 4.99 -1.30 -0.86
C ILE A 79 3.71 -2.05 -1.23
N HIS A 80 2.66 -1.34 -1.66
CA HIS A 80 1.41 -1.98 -2.08
C HIS A 80 1.61 -2.89 -3.29
N THR A 81 2.32 -2.42 -4.31
CA THR A 81 2.68 -3.19 -5.50
C THR A 81 3.47 -4.45 -5.14
N LEU A 82 4.46 -4.35 -4.26
CA LEU A 82 5.21 -5.50 -3.77
C LEU A 82 4.31 -6.51 -3.06
N ILE A 83 3.36 -6.06 -2.23
CA ILE A 83 2.41 -6.95 -1.55
C ILE A 83 1.50 -7.66 -2.57
N LEU A 84 1.01 -6.95 -3.59
CA LEU A 84 0.15 -7.53 -4.64
C LEU A 84 0.90 -8.54 -5.51
N ASN A 85 2.19 -8.30 -5.76
CA ASN A 85 3.07 -9.22 -6.49
C ASN A 85 3.61 -10.37 -5.62
N GLU A 86 3.21 -10.43 -4.34
CA GLU A 86 3.70 -11.40 -3.35
C GLU A 86 5.20 -11.32 -3.01
N ASP A 87 5.85 -10.18 -3.28
CA ASP A 87 7.25 -9.89 -2.91
C ASP A 87 7.37 -9.47 -1.44
N TYR A 88 6.95 -10.35 -0.54
CA TYR A 88 6.73 -10.04 0.89
C TYR A 88 7.99 -9.61 1.65
N GLU A 89 9.13 -10.24 1.36
CA GLU A 89 10.41 -9.98 2.00
C GLU A 89 10.95 -8.61 1.62
N GLU A 90 10.78 -8.22 0.35
CA GLU A 90 11.13 -6.90 -0.15
C GLU A 90 10.19 -5.84 0.42
N ALA A 91 8.89 -6.10 0.44
CA ALA A 91 7.89 -5.23 1.04
C ALA A 91 8.21 -4.94 2.51
N MET A 92 8.58 -5.95 3.30
CA MET A 92 8.92 -5.76 4.71
C MET A 92 10.16 -4.87 4.89
N LYS A 93 11.23 -5.11 4.10
CA LYS A 93 12.44 -4.27 4.14
C LYS A 93 12.12 -2.82 3.79
N LEU A 94 11.30 -2.61 2.78
CA LEU A 94 10.90 -1.27 2.34
C LEU A 94 10.02 -0.57 3.38
N ILE A 95 9.10 -1.29 4.05
CA ILE A 95 8.32 -0.78 5.17
C ILE A 95 9.22 -0.30 6.31
N ASP A 96 10.17 -1.16 6.73
CA ASP A 96 11.07 -0.84 7.84
C ASP A 96 11.94 0.39 7.50
N PHE A 97 12.40 0.49 6.26
CA PHE A 97 13.11 1.67 5.78
C PHE A 97 12.21 2.92 5.73
N ALA A 98 11.02 2.83 5.12
CA ALA A 98 10.10 3.94 4.96
C ALA A 98 9.72 4.58 6.29
N LEU A 99 9.57 3.79 7.36
CA LEU A 99 9.29 4.29 8.72
C LEU A 99 10.41 5.17 9.31
N THR A 100 11.62 5.12 8.75
CA THR A 100 12.75 5.98 9.12
C THR A 100 12.81 7.30 8.34
N VAL A 101 12.08 7.40 7.22
CA VAL A 101 12.10 8.58 6.34
C VAL A 101 11.36 9.76 6.99
N LYS A 102 12.00 10.93 7.04
CA LYS A 102 11.41 12.14 7.61
C LYS A 102 10.27 12.65 6.73
N GLY A 103 9.13 12.96 7.34
CA GLY A 103 7.95 13.50 6.64
C GLY A 103 7.03 12.42 6.07
N ILE A 104 7.40 11.14 6.18
CA ILE A 104 6.54 10.03 5.75
C ILE A 104 5.24 9.99 6.57
N ASN A 105 4.14 9.62 5.91
CA ASN A 105 2.91 9.30 6.60
C ASN A 105 3.03 7.93 7.29
N LYS A 106 3.44 7.93 8.57
CA LYS A 106 3.68 6.69 9.33
C LYS A 106 2.43 5.82 9.47
N THR A 107 1.24 6.42 9.61
CA THR A 107 -0.01 5.67 9.67
C THR A 107 -0.21 4.85 8.40
N GLU A 108 -0.03 5.47 7.24
CA GLU A 108 -0.20 4.80 5.95
C GLU A 108 0.78 3.64 5.76
N ILE A 109 2.06 3.85 6.09
CA ILE A 109 3.08 2.79 6.02
C ILE A 109 2.77 1.64 6.99
N LEU A 110 2.31 1.93 8.21
CA LEU A 110 1.90 0.88 9.16
C LEU A 110 0.65 0.13 8.70
N LEU A 111 -0.29 0.79 8.01
CA LEU A 111 -1.42 0.10 7.40
C LEU A 111 -0.98 -0.83 6.26
N LYS A 112 0.04 -0.47 5.47
CA LYS A 112 0.65 -1.40 4.51
C LYS A 112 1.34 -2.57 5.23
N LYS A 113 1.98 -2.33 6.38
CA LYS A 113 2.53 -3.41 7.23
C LYS A 113 1.45 -4.36 7.74
N VAL A 114 0.30 -3.84 8.16
CA VAL A 114 -0.86 -4.65 8.53
C VAL A 114 -1.31 -5.51 7.35
N MET A 115 -1.44 -4.91 6.16
CA MET A 115 -1.83 -5.61 4.94
C MET A 115 -0.86 -6.75 4.60
N LEU A 116 0.46 -6.49 4.64
CA LEU A 116 1.50 -7.50 4.43
C LEU A 116 1.38 -8.67 5.41
N LEU A 117 1.26 -8.38 6.71
CA LEU A 117 1.12 -9.41 7.74
C LEU A 117 -0.19 -10.18 7.60
N GLU A 118 -1.27 -9.53 7.15
CA GLU A 118 -2.54 -10.18 6.83
C GLU A 118 -2.40 -11.12 5.62
N SER A 119 -1.70 -10.72 4.56
CA SER A 119 -1.41 -11.57 3.39
C SER A 119 -0.62 -12.83 3.75
N LYS A 120 0.34 -12.70 4.68
CA LYS A 120 1.11 -13.84 5.24
C LYS A 120 0.34 -14.67 6.27
N GLN A 121 -0.93 -14.36 6.54
CA GLN A 121 -1.76 -14.96 7.60
C GLN A 121 -1.22 -14.78 9.04
N GLU A 122 -0.31 -13.83 9.26
CA GLU A 122 0.24 -13.50 10.57
C GLU A 122 -0.69 -12.58 11.38
N LEU A 123 -1.95 -13.00 11.57
CA LEU A 123 -3.04 -12.15 12.09
C LEU A 123 -2.74 -11.49 13.44
N LYS A 124 -2.03 -12.18 14.34
CA LYS A 124 -1.64 -11.63 15.64
C LYS A 124 -0.62 -10.51 15.51
N ASN A 125 0.33 -10.64 14.58
CA ASN A 125 1.31 -9.59 14.30
C ASN A 125 0.64 -8.42 13.59
N ALA A 126 -0.28 -8.69 12.65
CA ALA A 126 -1.11 -7.66 12.01
C ALA A 126 -1.87 -6.82 13.05
N LEU A 127 -2.50 -7.46 14.06
CA LEU A 127 -3.18 -6.74 15.14
C LEU A 127 -2.23 -5.93 16.05
N LYS A 128 -0.97 -6.36 16.23
CA LYS A 128 0.05 -5.56 16.94
C LYS A 128 0.42 -4.31 16.13
N ALA A 129 0.73 -4.48 14.84
CA ALA A 129 1.01 -3.37 13.92
C ALA A 129 -0.19 -2.41 13.81
N MET A 130 -1.43 -2.92 13.89
CA MET A 130 -2.63 -2.09 13.91
C MET A 130 -2.69 -1.18 15.15
N LYS A 131 -2.25 -1.67 16.32
CA LYS A 131 -2.15 -0.82 17.53
C LYS A 131 -1.11 0.27 17.36
N GLU A 132 0.03 -0.05 16.74
CA GLU A 132 1.05 0.95 16.41
C GLU A 132 0.48 2.02 15.47
N ALA A 133 -0.26 1.62 14.42
CA ALA A 133 -0.91 2.55 13.48
C ALA A 133 -1.84 3.52 14.23
N LYS A 134 -2.70 3.01 15.12
CA LYS A 134 -3.61 3.83 15.94
C LYS A 134 -2.89 4.86 16.80
N LEU A 135 -1.71 4.54 17.32
CA LEU A 135 -0.95 5.45 18.20
C LEU A 135 -0.31 6.62 17.43
N VAL A 136 0.05 6.41 16.16
CA VAL A 136 0.70 7.44 15.35
C VAL A 136 -0.28 8.26 14.51
N THR A 137 -1.52 7.80 14.34
CA THR A 137 -2.57 8.52 13.63
C THR A 137 -2.91 9.82 14.35
N LEU A 138 -2.88 10.94 13.61
CA LEU A 138 -3.09 12.28 14.15
C LEU A 138 -4.43 12.91 13.71
N ASN A 139 -5.19 12.25 12.84
CA ASN A 139 -6.47 12.73 12.33
C ASN A 139 -7.41 11.56 12.01
N SER A 140 -8.67 11.87 11.72
CA SER A 140 -9.70 10.85 11.47
C SER A 140 -9.69 10.25 10.07
N ALA A 141 -8.74 10.62 9.19
CA ALA A 141 -8.74 10.18 7.79
C ALA A 141 -8.59 8.65 7.65
N TYR A 142 -7.99 7.99 8.65
CA TYR A 142 -7.75 6.55 8.66
C TYR A 142 -8.66 5.76 9.60
N ASP A 143 -9.53 6.42 10.37
CA ASP A 143 -10.32 5.78 11.43
C ASP A 143 -11.17 4.63 10.88
N TYR A 144 -11.89 4.89 9.79
CA TYR A 144 -12.72 3.88 9.13
C TYR A 144 -11.88 2.68 8.67
N SER A 145 -10.76 2.91 7.99
CA SER A 145 -9.88 1.84 7.48
C SER A 145 -9.27 1.01 8.61
N ILE A 146 -8.88 1.67 9.71
CA ILE A 146 -8.34 1.05 10.91
C ILE A 146 -9.40 0.15 11.56
N GLU A 147 -10.60 0.69 11.81
CA GLU A 147 -11.68 -0.03 12.48
C GLU A 147 -12.15 -1.23 11.68
N GLU A 148 -12.42 -1.06 10.39
CA GLU A 148 -12.90 -2.15 9.53
C GLU A 148 -11.84 -3.23 9.32
N THR A 149 -10.57 -2.85 9.21
CA THR A 149 -9.47 -3.82 9.12
C THR A 149 -9.30 -4.58 10.42
N GLU A 150 -9.36 -3.92 11.57
CA GLU A 150 -9.27 -4.60 12.86
C GLU A 150 -10.45 -5.56 13.09
N LYS A 151 -11.68 -5.16 12.76
CA LYS A 151 -12.86 -6.03 12.77
C LYS A 151 -12.65 -7.25 11.87
N ARG A 152 -12.16 -7.05 10.64
CA ARG A 152 -11.86 -8.13 9.69
C ARG A 152 -10.80 -9.09 10.23
N LEU A 153 -9.71 -8.58 10.79
CA LEU A 153 -8.62 -9.38 11.37
C LEU A 153 -9.09 -10.22 12.56
N ASN A 154 -9.86 -9.64 13.49
CA ASN A 154 -10.42 -10.37 14.63
C ASN A 154 -11.36 -11.49 14.15
N LYS A 155 -12.23 -11.21 13.17
CA LYS A 155 -13.12 -12.22 12.58
C LYS A 155 -12.34 -13.37 11.93
N LYS A 156 -11.22 -13.09 11.26
CA LYS A 156 -10.33 -14.12 10.69
C LYS A 156 -9.69 -14.97 11.79
N LEU A 157 -9.24 -14.35 12.88
CA LEU A 157 -8.62 -15.03 14.02
C LEU A 157 -9.62 -15.96 14.74
N ASP A 158 -10.84 -15.49 14.96
CA ASP A 158 -11.90 -16.28 15.60
C ASP A 158 -12.25 -17.53 14.78
N LYS A 159 -12.37 -17.38 13.45
CA LYS A 159 -12.61 -18.51 12.54
C LYS A 159 -11.46 -19.52 12.54
N GLY A 160 -10.21 -19.06 12.56
CA GLY A 160 -9.04 -19.94 12.66
C GLY A 160 -8.91 -20.66 14.01
N SER A 161 -9.50 -20.10 15.08
CA SER A 161 -9.53 -20.69 16.42
C SER A 161 -10.66 -21.71 16.66
N GLY A 162 -11.42 -22.03 15.60
CA GLY A 162 -12.55 -22.97 15.59
C GLY A 162 -12.15 -24.40 15.93
N LYS A 163 -11.97 -24.66 17.23
CA LYS A 163 -12.20 -25.96 17.87
C LYS A 163 -13.50 -26.57 17.33
N ASN A 164 -13.40 -27.76 16.75
CA ASN A 164 -14.47 -28.76 16.83
C ASN A 164 -14.90 -28.85 18.30
N LYS A 165 -16.01 -28.20 18.69
CA LYS A 165 -16.69 -28.53 19.94
C LYS A 165 -17.47 -29.82 19.64
N PRO A 166 -17.07 -31.00 20.16
CA PRO A 166 -17.90 -32.17 20.01
C PRO A 166 -19.22 -31.91 20.72
N ASN A 167 -20.29 -31.96 19.94
CA ASN A 167 -21.64 -31.80 20.41
C ASN A 167 -21.91 -32.92 21.44
N LYS A 168 -21.82 -32.62 22.75
CA LYS A 168 -22.20 -33.56 23.80
C LYS A 168 -23.71 -33.79 23.68
N LYS A 169 -24.10 -34.79 22.86
CA LYS A 169 -25.43 -35.39 22.91
C LYS A 169 -25.69 -35.78 24.36
N LYS A 170 -26.64 -35.08 24.99
CA LYS A 170 -27.22 -35.47 26.27
C LYS A 170 -27.73 -36.91 26.12
N LYS A 171 -26.99 -37.88 26.68
CA LYS A 171 -27.52 -39.20 26.99
C LYS A 171 -28.64 -38.97 28.01
N LYS A 172 -29.90 -38.99 27.55
CA LYS A 172 -31.03 -39.24 28.43
C LYS A 172 -30.91 -40.70 28.85
N THR A 173 -30.47 -40.92 30.09
CA THR A 173 -30.58 -42.20 30.79
C THR A 173 -31.90 -42.23 31.54
N LYS A 174 -32.61 -43.33 31.31
CA LYS A 174 -33.82 -43.85 31.96
C LYS A 174 -35.13 -43.12 31.65
#